data_AF-A0A432G6U2-F1
#
_entry.id   AF-A0A432G6U2-F1
#
_cell.length_a   1.000
_cell.length_b   1.000
_cell.length_c   1.000
_cell.angle_alpha   90.00
_cell.angle_beta   90.00
_cell.angle_gamma   90.00
#
_symmetry.space_group_name_H-M   'P 1'
#
loop_
_entity.id
_entity.type
_entity.pdbx_description
1 polymer ?
#
loop_
_entity_poly.entity_id
_entity_poly.type
_entity_poly.pdbx_seq_one_letter_code
_entity_poly.pdbx_strand_id
1 'polypeptide(L)'
;MHDNSLYFAQVWKKLAPQTEINWFNGRRIPDFADGFSEEVLAVSGPVPLREINNWLEQFAGIRLLALDQQLIRSLRLNYPWLMPHKLPANSFSYQSEALAGVAWNPVLVVRGDFPEGLATTLLR
;
A
#
# COMPACT_ATOMS: atom_id res chain seq x y z
N MET A 1 1.45 9.07 4.12
CA MET A 1 0.06 9.07 3.61
C MET A 1 -0.45 7.65 3.69
N HIS A 2 -1.74 7.41 3.87
CA HIS A 2 -2.24 6.04 3.87
C HIS A 2 -2.50 5.65 2.41
N ASP A 3 -1.74 4.69 1.88
CA ASP A 3 -1.66 4.44 0.43
C ASP A 3 -2.98 4.00 -0.22
N ASN A 4 -3.98 3.57 0.55
CA ASN A 4 -5.32 3.26 0.02
C ASN A 4 -6.07 4.50 -0.51
N SER A 5 -5.58 5.70 -0.24
CA SER A 5 -6.20 6.97 -0.66
C SER A 5 -5.81 7.41 -2.08
N LEU A 6 -4.82 6.75 -2.69
CA LEU A 6 -4.25 7.07 -4.01
C LEU A 6 -5.26 7.04 -5.16
N TYR A 7 -5.93 5.89 -5.29
CA TYR A 7 -6.80 5.56 -6.42
C TYR A 7 -8.12 6.32 -6.31
N PHE A 8 -8.60 6.49 -5.07
CA PHE A 8 -9.76 7.31 -4.75
C PHE A 8 -9.54 8.79 -5.13
N ALA A 9 -8.36 9.33 -4.82
CA ALA A 9 -8.02 10.72 -5.15
C ALA A 9 -7.95 10.97 -6.67
N GLN A 10 -7.49 9.99 -7.47
CA GLN A 10 -7.43 10.12 -8.93
C GLN A 10 -8.83 10.12 -9.57
N VAL A 11 -9.74 9.27 -9.10
CA VAL A 11 -11.12 9.21 -9.60
C VAL A 11 -11.92 10.44 -9.12
N TRP A 12 -11.75 10.85 -7.85
CA TRP A 12 -12.42 12.01 -7.28
C TRP A 12 -12.06 13.33 -7.98
N LYS A 13 -10.77 13.58 -8.27
CA LYS A 13 -10.35 14.79 -9.01
C LYS A 13 -10.94 14.85 -10.42
N LYS A 14 -11.23 13.68 -11.02
CA LYS A 14 -11.85 13.58 -12.35
C LYS A 14 -13.34 13.92 -12.31
N LEU A 15 -14.02 13.62 -11.19
CA LEU A 15 -15.46 13.81 -11.01
C LEU A 15 -15.82 15.16 -10.35
N ALA A 16 -14.95 15.72 -9.49
CA ALA A 16 -15.18 16.97 -8.76
C ALA A 16 -13.89 17.84 -8.69
N PRO A 17 -13.48 18.48 -9.80
CA PRO A 17 -12.17 19.14 -9.93
C PRO A 17 -12.00 20.41 -9.07
N GLN A 18 -13.08 20.98 -8.53
CA GLN A 18 -13.08 22.25 -7.81
C GLN A 18 -12.72 22.12 -6.31
N THR A 19 -12.59 20.90 -5.79
CA THR A 19 -12.32 20.64 -4.36
C THR A 19 -10.82 20.42 -4.10
N GLU A 20 -10.25 21.12 -3.11
CA GLU A 20 -8.85 20.91 -2.69
C GLU A 20 -8.72 19.79 -1.65
N ILE A 21 -7.93 18.76 -1.96
CA ILE A 21 -7.54 17.68 -1.03
C ILE A 21 -6.03 17.41 -1.23
N ASN A 22 -5.26 17.40 -0.14
CA ASN A 22 -3.81 17.19 -0.16
C ASN A 22 -3.40 15.88 0.52
N TRP A 23 -2.95 14.85 -0.24
CA TRP A 23 -2.27 13.64 0.29
C TRP A 23 -1.46 12.89 -0.83
N PHE A 24 -0.35 12.19 -0.47
CA PHE A 24 0.70 11.57 -1.32
C PHE A 24 0.32 10.40 -2.26
N ASN A 25 0.42 10.71 -3.55
CA ASN A 25 -0.04 10.00 -4.74
C ASN A 25 0.87 8.92 -5.41
N GLY A 26 0.40 7.89 -6.13
CA GLY A 26 1.20 6.94 -6.97
C GLY A 26 1.84 7.56 -8.21
N ARG A 27 1.83 8.89 -8.24
CA ARG A 27 2.59 9.76 -9.13
C ARG A 27 4.03 9.99 -8.65
N ARG A 28 4.41 9.42 -7.49
CA ARG A 28 5.78 9.40 -6.95
C ARG A 28 6.16 8.01 -6.46
N ILE A 29 5.96 7.01 -7.31
CA ILE A 29 6.74 5.79 -7.20
C ILE A 29 8.17 6.21 -7.55
N PRO A 30 9.17 6.00 -6.68
CA PRO A 30 10.55 6.34 -7.01
C PRO A 30 10.94 5.63 -8.31
N ASP A 31 11.41 6.40 -9.27
CA ASP A 31 12.02 5.85 -10.46
C ASP A 31 13.49 5.59 -10.13
N PHE A 32 13.85 4.33 -10.00
CA PHE A 32 15.21 3.88 -9.72
C PHE A 32 16.00 3.65 -11.01
N ALA A 33 15.66 4.29 -12.13
CA ALA A 33 16.37 4.14 -13.41
C ALA A 33 17.90 4.33 -13.29
N ASP A 34 18.37 5.15 -12.35
CA ASP A 34 19.79 5.41 -12.08
C ASP A 34 20.40 4.47 -11.00
N GLY A 35 19.63 3.52 -10.47
CA GLY A 35 20.01 2.60 -9.40
C GLY A 35 19.18 2.77 -8.12
N PHE A 36 19.16 1.72 -7.28
CA PHE A 36 18.60 1.78 -5.94
C PHE A 36 19.66 2.35 -4.98
N SER A 37 19.47 3.58 -4.52
CA SER A 37 20.46 4.34 -3.73
C SER A 37 20.16 4.36 -2.23
N GLU A 38 18.96 3.93 -1.86
CA GLU A 38 18.41 3.92 -0.52
C GLU A 38 18.95 2.74 0.30
N GLU A 39 19.26 2.98 1.57
CA GLU A 39 19.64 1.89 2.49
C GLU A 39 18.44 1.02 2.88
N VAL A 40 17.27 1.64 3.07
CA VAL A 40 16.00 0.98 3.41
C VAL A 40 14.85 1.74 2.77
N LEU A 41 13.94 1.00 2.11
CA LEU A 41 12.67 1.53 1.61
C LEU A 41 11.50 0.82 2.31
N ALA A 42 10.58 1.60 2.89
CA ALA A 42 9.33 1.09 3.44
C ALA A 42 8.17 1.40 2.49
N VAL A 43 7.45 0.37 2.06
CA VAL A 43 6.31 0.48 1.15
C VAL A 43 5.10 -0.25 1.74
N SER A 44 3.92 0.34 1.58
CA SER A 44 2.64 -0.31 1.82
C SER A 44 1.85 -0.43 0.53
N GLY A 45 1.19 -1.56 0.32
CA GLY A 45 0.45 -1.78 -0.90
C GLY A 45 -0.27 -3.12 -0.93
N PRO A 46 -1.07 -3.36 -1.98
CA PRO A 46 -1.69 -4.66 -2.20
C PRO A 46 -0.62 -5.73 -2.47
N VAL A 47 -1.00 -6.98 -2.24
CA VAL A 47 -0.14 -8.13 -2.54
C VAL A 47 -0.86 -9.02 -3.56
N PRO A 48 -0.22 -9.36 -4.70
CA PRO A 48 1.08 -8.88 -5.16
C PRO A 48 1.02 -7.45 -5.75
N LEU A 49 2.18 -6.78 -5.83
CA LEU A 49 2.36 -5.47 -6.50
C LEU A 49 3.47 -5.58 -7.55
N ARG A 50 3.15 -5.26 -8.81
CA ARG A 50 4.05 -5.47 -9.96
C ARG A 50 5.35 -4.67 -9.84
N GLU A 51 5.26 -3.45 -9.33
CA GLU A 51 6.38 -2.53 -9.18
C GLU A 51 7.46 -3.09 -8.26
N ILE A 52 7.05 -3.76 -7.18
CA ILE A 52 8.00 -4.42 -6.26
C ILE A 52 8.69 -5.60 -6.98
N ASN A 53 7.95 -6.39 -7.76
CA ASN A 53 8.56 -7.47 -8.55
C ASN A 53 9.56 -6.93 -9.57
N ASN A 54 9.22 -5.84 -10.27
CA ASN A 54 10.13 -5.21 -11.23
C ASN A 54 11.44 -4.78 -10.54
N TRP A 55 11.38 -4.17 -9.35
CA TRP A 55 12.59 -3.76 -8.62
C TRP A 55 13.43 -4.97 -8.18
N LEU A 56 12.78 -6.02 -7.66
CA LEU A 56 13.47 -7.25 -7.23
C LEU A 56 14.17 -7.97 -8.40
N GLU A 57 13.63 -7.86 -9.61
CA GLU A 57 14.24 -8.41 -10.83
C GLU A 57 15.36 -7.51 -11.39
N GLN A 58 15.23 -6.18 -11.28
CA GLN A 58 16.19 -5.22 -11.80
C GLN A 58 17.44 -5.07 -10.92
N PHE A 59 17.29 -5.15 -9.60
CA PHE A 59 18.37 -4.89 -8.65
C PHE A 59 18.73 -6.14 -7.85
N ALA A 60 19.73 -6.90 -8.32
CA ALA A 60 20.17 -8.17 -7.73
C ALA A 60 20.63 -8.12 -6.25
N GLY A 61 20.74 -6.92 -5.67
CA GLY A 61 21.13 -6.69 -4.28
C GLY A 61 19.98 -6.34 -3.32
N ILE A 62 18.76 -6.06 -3.81
CA ILE A 62 17.64 -5.71 -2.93
C ILE A 62 16.84 -6.95 -2.55
N ARG A 63 16.29 -6.94 -1.33
CA ARG A 63 15.46 -8.04 -0.81
C ARG A 63 14.36 -7.51 0.09
N LEU A 64 13.27 -8.26 0.19
CA LEU A 64 12.22 -7.99 1.17
C LEU A 64 12.64 -8.47 2.56
N LEU A 65 12.31 -7.69 3.59
CA LEU A 65 12.59 -8.02 4.99
C LEU A 65 11.29 -8.12 5.78
N ALA A 66 11.26 -9.02 6.76
CA ALA A 66 10.20 -9.07 7.75
C ALA A 66 10.33 -7.90 8.72
N LEU A 67 9.19 -7.35 9.18
CA LEU A 67 9.20 -6.39 10.28
C LEU A 67 9.50 -7.11 11.60
N ASP A 68 10.33 -6.49 12.42
CA ASP A 68 10.65 -6.98 13.76
C ASP A 68 9.39 -6.98 14.68
N GLN A 69 9.35 -7.91 15.63
CA GLN A 69 8.20 -8.07 16.53
C GLN A 69 8.02 -6.90 17.51
N GLN A 70 9.09 -6.25 17.95
CA GLN A 70 9.01 -5.02 18.74
C GLN A 70 8.47 -3.88 17.90
N LEU A 71 8.88 -3.78 16.63
CA LEU A 71 8.33 -2.81 15.69
C LEU A 71 6.83 -3.03 15.44
N ILE A 72 6.40 -4.28 15.16
CA ILE A 72 4.98 -4.63 14.97
C ILE A 72 4.17 -4.26 16.22
N ARG A 73 4.67 -4.59 17.42
CA ARG A 73 4.00 -4.24 18.68
C ARG A 73 3.88 -2.73 18.85
N SER A 74 4.95 -2.00 18.60
CA SER A 74 4.97 -0.53 18.70
C SER A 74 4.01 0.11 17.70
N LEU A 75 3.96 -0.38 16.47
CA LEU A 75 3.02 0.09 15.44
C LEU A 75 1.56 -0.12 15.88
N ARG A 76 1.23 -1.27 16.44
CA ARG A 76 -0.14 -1.57 16.90
C ARG A 76 -0.58 -0.77 18.12
N LEU A 77 0.36 -0.47 19.02
CA LEU A 77 0.08 0.38 20.18
C LEU A 77 -0.26 1.81 19.75
N ASN A 78 0.45 2.34 18.75
CA ASN A 78 0.24 3.70 18.26
C ASN A 78 -0.87 3.80 17.19
N TYR A 79 -1.12 2.72 16.46
CA TYR A 79 -2.09 2.65 15.37
C TYR A 79 -2.93 1.36 15.49
N PRO A 80 -3.98 1.36 16.34
CA PRO A 80 -4.75 0.15 16.65
C PRO A 80 -5.47 -0.50 15.47
N TRP A 81 -5.65 0.24 14.37
CA TRP A 81 -6.24 -0.25 13.12
C TRP A 81 -5.26 -1.07 12.26
N LEU A 82 -3.96 -1.06 12.58
CA LEU A 82 -2.99 -1.95 11.96
C LEU A 82 -3.15 -3.35 12.55
N MET A 83 -3.36 -4.32 11.67
CA MET A 83 -3.48 -5.73 12.04
C MET A 83 -2.15 -6.44 11.77
N PRO A 84 -1.70 -7.36 12.65
CA PRO A 84 -0.62 -8.26 12.31
C PRO A 84 -0.95 -9.01 11.01
N HIS A 85 0.01 -9.09 10.12
CA HIS A 85 -0.15 -9.81 8.87
C HIS A 85 1.09 -10.66 8.59
N LYS A 86 0.87 -11.82 7.97
CA LYS A 86 1.95 -12.69 7.51
C LYS A 86 1.81 -12.85 6.00
N LEU A 87 2.76 -12.25 5.29
CA LEU A 87 2.90 -12.40 3.85
C LEU A 87 3.34 -13.84 3.55
N PRO A 88 2.56 -14.63 2.79
CA PRO A 88 2.97 -16.00 2.43
C PRO A 88 4.27 -16.03 1.65
N ALA A 89 5.00 -17.15 1.71
CA ALA A 89 6.17 -17.37 0.86
C ALA A 89 5.77 -17.30 -0.63
N ASN A 90 6.69 -16.82 -1.47
CA ASN A 90 6.50 -16.67 -2.91
C ASN A 90 5.38 -15.70 -3.32
N SER A 91 5.04 -14.72 -2.48
CA SER A 91 4.12 -13.62 -2.85
C SER A 91 4.77 -12.62 -3.81
N PHE A 92 6.09 -12.47 -3.73
CA PHE A 92 6.92 -11.65 -4.64
C PHE A 92 8.11 -12.47 -5.17
N SER A 93 8.71 -12.01 -6.27
CA SER A 93 9.92 -12.62 -6.85
C SER A 93 11.04 -12.76 -5.81
N TYR A 94 11.70 -13.93 -5.78
CA TYR A 94 12.84 -14.24 -4.89
C TYR A 94 12.56 -14.23 -3.37
N GLN A 95 11.31 -14.06 -2.95
CA GLN A 95 10.89 -14.13 -1.55
C GLN A 95 10.53 -15.57 -1.15
N SER A 96 11.53 -16.36 -0.73
CA SER A 96 11.36 -17.80 -0.40
C SER A 96 10.69 -18.07 0.95
N GLU A 97 10.75 -17.13 1.90
CA GLU A 97 10.20 -17.29 3.25
C GLU A 97 9.02 -16.35 3.49
N ALA A 98 8.09 -16.75 4.34
CA ALA A 98 6.98 -15.90 4.74
C ALA A 98 7.46 -14.72 5.60
N LEU A 99 6.95 -13.51 5.34
CA LEU A 99 7.40 -12.29 6.02
C LEU A 99 6.34 -11.80 7.01
N ALA A 100 6.77 -11.48 8.24
CA ALA A 100 5.91 -10.84 9.23
C ALA A 100 5.80 -9.33 8.92
N GLY A 101 4.61 -8.77 9.10
CA GLY A 101 4.34 -7.36 8.89
C GLY A 101 3.04 -6.90 9.53
N VAL A 102 2.52 -5.79 9.00
CA VAL A 102 1.21 -5.25 9.36
C VAL A 102 0.42 -4.91 8.10
N ALA A 103 -0.90 -4.99 8.19
CA ALA A 103 -1.82 -4.63 7.12
C ALA A 103 -3.03 -3.88 7.68
N TRP A 104 -3.80 -3.30 6.78
CA TRP A 104 -5.10 -2.70 7.05
C TRP A 104 -6.04 -3.02 5.89
N ASN A 105 -7.34 -2.96 6.15
CA ASN A 105 -8.32 -3.19 5.10
C ASN A 105 -8.73 -1.86 4.46
N PRO A 106 -8.77 -1.74 3.13
CA PRO A 106 -9.53 -0.67 2.51
C PRO A 106 -11.02 -0.82 2.89
N VAL A 107 -11.65 0.29 3.25
CA VAL A 107 -13.09 0.34 3.54
C VAL A 107 -13.74 1.49 2.77
N LEU A 108 -14.95 1.25 2.28
CA LEU A 108 -15.78 2.30 1.69
C LEU A 108 -16.72 2.82 2.78
N VAL A 109 -16.67 4.13 3.05
CA VAL A 109 -17.58 4.80 3.99
C VAL A 109 -18.45 5.75 3.20
N VAL A 110 -19.77 5.60 3.32
CA VAL A 110 -20.77 6.44 2.66
C VAL A 110 -21.61 7.18 3.70
N ARG A 111 -22.23 8.30 3.30
CA ARG A 111 -23.17 9.03 4.14
C ARG A 111 -24.43 8.17 4.36
N GLY A 112 -25.05 8.27 5.54
CA GLY A 112 -26.18 7.40 5.91
C GLY A 112 -27.43 7.53 5.02
N ASP A 113 -27.58 8.63 4.30
CA ASP A 113 -28.66 8.89 3.34
C ASP A 113 -28.24 8.63 1.88
N PHE A 114 -27.02 8.13 1.65
CA PHE A 114 -26.53 7.84 0.31
C PHE A 114 -27.17 6.55 -0.21
N PRO A 115 -27.76 6.54 -1.42
CA PRO A 115 -28.38 5.34 -1.95
C PRO A 115 -27.36 4.20 -2.14
N GLU A 116 -27.53 3.10 -1.40
CA GLU A 116 -26.62 1.95 -1.42
C GLU A 116 -26.42 1.35 -2.83
N GLY A 117 -27.48 1.34 -3.64
CA GLY A 117 -27.43 0.88 -5.05
C GLY A 117 -26.44 1.67 -5.92
N LEU A 118 -26.19 2.94 -5.57
CA LEU A 118 -25.20 3.77 -6.26
C LEU A 118 -23.78 3.51 -5.74
N ALA A 119 -23.63 3.13 -4.47
CA ALA A 119 -22.33 2.79 -3.88
C ALA A 119 -21.83 1.43 -4.40
N THR A 120 -22.73 0.46 -4.54
CA THR A 120 -22.41 -0.90 -5.02
C THR A 120 -21.99 -0.94 -6.50
N THR A 121 -22.45 0.02 -7.31
CA THR A 121 -22.04 0.14 -8.73
C THR A 121 -20.55 0.52 -8.88
N LEU A 122 -19.93 1.10 -7.85
CA LEU A 122 -18.50 1.42 -7.84
C LEU A 122 -17.59 0.22 -7.45
N LEU A 123 -18.18 -0.88 -6.99
CA LEU A 123 -17.46 -2.05 -6.44
C LEU A 123 -17.58 -3.32 -7.31
N ARG A 124 -18.24 -3.23 -8.46
CA ARG A 124 -18.28 -4.29 -9.49
C ARG A 124 -17.27 -3.98 -10.58
#